data_AF-A0AAD0JB34-F1
#
_entry.id   AF-A0AAD0JB34-F1
#
_cell.length_a   1.000
_cell.length_b   1.000
_cell.length_c   1.000
_cell.angle_alpha   90.00
_cell.angle_beta   90.00
_cell.angle_gamma   90.00
#
_symmetry.space_group_name_H-M   'P 1'
#
loop_
_entity.id
_entity.type
_entity.pdbx_description
1 polymer ?
#
loop_
_entity_poly.entity_id
_entity_poly.type
_entity_poly.pdbx_seq_one_letter_code
_entity_poly.pdbx_strand_id
1 'polypeptide(L)'
;MAHPRAPLERLIRGNADEINRLQRLIHETAALRWRGPEEKQRHAEACAQFHQRYAELAFPGGYAHALQQLAAHDPNIVDGVLTFLEVRPYFFRSGYMWNTLYKRVQRVPMGVNQQARLQVIVAAYKAYREGSDPFATGKGL
;
A
#
# COMPACT_ATOMS: atom_id res chain seq x y z
N MET A 1 14.52 12.36 19.16
CA MET A 1 13.06 12.25 18.92
C MET A 1 12.83 11.07 18.01
N ALA A 2 12.05 10.07 18.42
CA ALA A 2 11.75 8.91 17.58
C ALA A 2 10.97 9.40 16.35
N HIS A 3 11.51 9.20 15.14
CA HIS A 3 10.83 9.60 13.91
C HIS A 3 9.52 8.81 13.77
N PRO A 4 8.34 9.43 13.85
CA PRO A 4 7.05 8.72 13.72
C PRO A 4 6.89 8.03 12.36
N ARG A 5 7.73 8.39 11.38
CA ARG A 5 7.80 7.78 10.05
C ARG A 5 8.37 6.36 10.03
N ALA A 6 9.42 6.06 10.81
CA ALA A 6 10.08 4.76 10.76
C ALA A 6 9.21 3.59 11.28
N PRO A 7 8.36 3.77 12.32
CA PRO A 7 7.35 2.77 12.66
C PRO A 7 6.30 2.57 11.55
N LEU A 8 5.82 3.65 10.93
CA LEU A 8 4.78 3.57 9.91
C LEU A 8 5.28 2.94 8.61
N GLU A 9 6.50 3.28 8.18
CA GLU A 9 7.16 2.63 7.05
C GLU A 9 7.27 1.12 7.26
N ARG A 10 7.77 0.69 8.42
CA ARG A 10 7.90 -0.74 8.75
C ARG A 10 6.55 -1.44 8.75
N LEU A 11 5.50 -0.78 9.25
CA LEU A 11 4.14 -1.29 9.22
C LEU A 11 3.64 -1.47 7.78
N ILE A 12 3.83 -0.47 6.91
CA ILE A 12 3.40 -0.54 5.49
C ILE A 12 4.12 -1.69 4.76
N ARG A 13 5.43 -1.85 4.98
CA ARG A 13 6.20 -2.95 4.39
C ARG A 13 5.73 -4.32 4.91
N GLY A 14 5.59 -4.47 6.22
CA GLY A 14 5.09 -5.71 6.82
C GLY A 14 3.68 -6.08 6.36
N ASN A 15 2.80 -5.09 6.21
CA ASN A 15 1.46 -5.32 5.66
C ASN A 15 1.52 -5.79 4.20
N ALA A 16 2.40 -5.22 3.38
CA ALA A 16 2.58 -5.63 2.00
C ALA A 16 3.07 -7.09 1.91
N ASP A 17 4.04 -7.46 2.74
CA ASP A 17 4.56 -8.82 2.82
C ASP A 17 3.47 -9.82 3.23
N GLU A 18 2.59 -9.44 4.16
CA GLU A 18 1.47 -10.28 4.58
C GLU A 18 0.41 -10.43 3.49
N ILE A 19 0.07 -9.36 2.75
CA ILE A 19 -0.83 -9.46 1.59
C ILE A 19 -0.22 -10.40 0.54
N ASN A 20 1.07 -10.27 0.26
CA ASN A 20 1.76 -11.15 -0.68
C ASN A 20 1.78 -12.60 -0.21
N ARG A 21 1.95 -12.85 1.10
CA ARG A 21 1.86 -14.20 1.69
C ARG A 21 0.47 -14.80 1.49
N LEU A 22 -0.59 -14.05 1.80
CA LEU A 22 -1.97 -14.49 1.62
C LEU A 22 -2.29 -14.75 0.13
N GLN A 23 -1.79 -13.90 -0.77
CA GLN A 23 -1.94 -14.09 -2.21
C GLN A 23 -1.23 -15.35 -2.71
N ARG A 24 -0.01 -15.64 -2.22
CA ARG A 24 0.69 -16.90 -2.51
C ARG A 24 -0.11 -18.11 -2.04
N LEU A 25 -0.67 -18.07 -0.83
CA LEU A 25 -1.51 -19.15 -0.29
C LEU A 25 -2.75 -19.42 -1.16
N ILE A 26 -3.39 -18.35 -1.68
CA ILE A 26 -4.49 -18.50 -2.65
C ILE A 26 -4.01 -19.22 -3.91
N HIS A 27 -2.87 -18.81 -4.48
CA HIS A 27 -2.34 -19.45 -5.69
C HIS A 27 -1.97 -20.92 -5.48
N GLU A 28 -1.33 -21.25 -4.36
CA GLU A 28 -0.97 -22.63 -3.99
C GLU A 28 -2.22 -23.51 -3.83
N THR A 29 -3.21 -23.05 -3.07
CA THR A 29 -4.46 -23.79 -2.87
C THR A 29 -5.31 -23.87 -4.15
N ALA A 30 -5.27 -22.84 -5.01
CA ALA A 30 -5.99 -22.81 -6.26
C ALA A 30 -5.54 -23.92 -7.22
N ALA A 31 -4.26 -24.29 -7.22
CA ALA A 31 -3.73 -25.36 -8.06
C ALA A 31 -4.24 -26.75 -7.63
N LEU A 32 -4.56 -26.92 -6.34
CA LEU A 32 -4.96 -28.20 -5.76
C LEU A 32 -6.48 -28.35 -5.62
N ARG A 33 -7.25 -27.26 -5.76
CA ARG A 33 -8.71 -27.21 -5.47
C ARG A 33 -9.59 -28.25 -6.15
N TRP A 34 -9.10 -28.84 -7.25
CA TRP A 34 -9.84 -29.84 -8.04
C TRP A 34 -9.64 -31.28 -7.56
N ARG A 35 -8.72 -31.53 -6.62
CA ARG A 35 -8.36 -32.87 -6.15
C ARG A 35 -9.42 -33.51 -5.24
N GLY A 36 -10.23 -32.70 -4.58
CA GLY A 36 -11.22 -33.18 -3.62
C GLY A 36 -11.99 -32.06 -2.95
N PRO A 37 -13.04 -32.42 -2.17
CA PRO A 37 -13.84 -31.45 -1.42
C PRO A 37 -13.02 -30.72 -0.35
N GLU A 38 -12.02 -31.37 0.26
CA GLU A 38 -11.15 -30.76 1.27
C GLU A 38 -10.28 -29.65 0.68
N GLU A 39 -9.68 -29.88 -0.48
CA GLU A 39 -8.81 -28.91 -1.16
C GLU A 39 -9.62 -27.73 -1.69
N LYS A 40 -10.86 -27.98 -2.15
CA LYS A 40 -11.81 -26.93 -2.50
C LYS A 40 -12.12 -26.06 -1.28
N GLN A 41 -12.36 -26.67 -0.12
CA GLN A 41 -12.62 -25.96 1.14
C GLN A 41 -11.40 -25.13 1.58
N ARG A 42 -10.19 -25.71 1.55
CA ARG A 42 -8.94 -24.97 1.86
C ARG A 42 -8.73 -23.75 0.97
N HIS A 43 -9.06 -23.87 -0.33
CA HIS A 43 -8.99 -22.73 -1.24
C HIS A 43 -10.03 -21.65 -0.90
N ALA A 44 -11.26 -22.04 -0.55
CA ALA A 44 -12.30 -21.11 -0.12
C ALA A 44 -11.89 -20.36 1.16
N GLU A 45 -11.29 -21.06 2.12
CA GLU A 45 -10.76 -20.47 3.36
C GLU A 45 -9.63 -19.48 3.09
N ALA A 46 -8.68 -19.82 2.21
CA ALA A 46 -7.61 -18.90 1.81
C ALA A 46 -8.16 -17.61 1.18
N CYS A 47 -9.17 -17.74 0.30
CA CYS A 47 -9.86 -16.59 -0.29
C CYS A 47 -10.60 -15.75 0.76
N ALA A 48 -11.27 -16.39 1.72
CA ALA A 48 -11.98 -15.69 2.80
C ALA A 48 -11.01 -14.90 3.69
N GLN A 49 -9.90 -15.53 4.11
CA GLN A 49 -8.86 -14.88 4.92
C GLN A 49 -8.25 -13.67 4.20
N PHE A 50 -7.95 -13.80 2.90
CA PHE A 50 -7.44 -12.66 2.11
C PHE A 50 -8.45 -11.51 2.10
N HIS A 51 -9.71 -11.74 1.76
CA HIS A 51 -10.70 -10.67 1.68
C HIS A 51 -10.97 -10.00 3.03
N GLN A 52 -10.97 -10.77 4.12
CA GLN A 52 -11.17 -10.23 5.47
C GLN A 52 -10.02 -9.31 5.89
N ARG A 53 -8.78 -9.68 5.58
CA ARG A 53 -7.57 -8.96 6.05
C ARG A 53 -7.11 -7.87 5.10
N TYR A 54 -7.44 -7.99 3.81
CA TYR A 54 -6.92 -7.09 2.77
C TYR A 54 -7.25 -5.62 3.06
N ALA A 55 -8.48 -5.30 3.48
CA ALA A 55 -8.88 -3.91 3.72
C ALA A 55 -8.07 -3.23 4.84
N GLU A 56 -7.73 -3.99 5.90
CA GLU A 56 -6.94 -3.53 7.04
C GLU A 56 -5.45 -3.41 6.70
N LEU A 57 -4.93 -4.36 5.91
CA LEU A 57 -3.50 -4.40 5.56
C LEU A 57 -3.15 -3.41 4.46
N ALA A 58 -4.03 -3.21 3.47
CA ALA A 58 -3.72 -2.46 2.26
C ALA A 58 -3.34 -0.99 2.53
N PHE A 59 -3.83 -0.40 3.62
CA PHE A 59 -3.40 0.91 4.08
C PHE A 59 -3.52 0.99 5.62
N PRO A 60 -2.54 1.54 6.35
CA PRO A 60 -2.62 1.71 7.81
C PRO A 60 -3.86 2.51 8.22
N GLY A 61 -4.74 1.91 9.05
CA GLY A 61 -6.01 2.53 9.43
C GLY A 61 -7.13 2.37 8.40
N GLY A 62 -6.94 1.56 7.37
CA GLY A 62 -7.95 1.20 6.38
C GLY A 62 -8.00 2.14 5.17
N TYR A 63 -7.99 1.55 3.97
CA TYR A 63 -7.96 2.34 2.73
C TYR A 63 -9.22 3.20 2.52
N ALA A 64 -10.41 2.66 2.84
CA ALA A 64 -11.66 3.40 2.71
C ALA A 64 -11.70 4.64 3.62
N HIS A 65 -11.23 4.48 4.86
CA HIS A 65 -11.13 5.58 5.82
C HIS A 65 -10.15 6.66 5.34
N ALA A 66 -8.97 6.27 4.86
CA ALA A 66 -8.01 7.21 4.29
C ALA A 66 -8.60 8.01 3.11
N LEU A 67 -9.38 7.36 2.23
CA LEU A 67 -10.06 8.05 1.13
C LEU A 67 -11.14 9.04 1.59
N GLN A 68 -11.84 8.74 2.69
CA GLN A 68 -12.82 9.65 3.30
C GLN A 68 -12.12 10.88 3.89
N GLN A 69 -11.04 10.69 4.65
CA GLN A 69 -10.27 11.78 5.24
C GLN A 69 -9.65 12.70 4.17
N LEU A 70 -9.12 12.12 3.09
CA LEU A 70 -8.62 12.90 1.95
C LEU A 70 -9.73 13.70 1.25
N ALA A 71 -10.95 13.15 1.18
CA ALA A 71 -12.09 13.88 0.63
C ALA A 71 -12.58 15.00 1.55
N ALA A 72 -12.41 14.85 2.86
CA ALA A 72 -12.67 15.88 3.86
C ALA A 72 -11.53 16.92 4.00
N HIS A 73 -10.45 16.80 3.21
CA HIS A 73 -9.26 17.63 3.32
C HIS A 73 -8.61 17.65 4.72
N ASP A 74 -8.70 16.53 5.44
CA ASP A 74 -8.11 16.40 6.78
C ASP A 74 -6.57 16.39 6.69
N PRO A 75 -5.86 17.34 7.33
CA PRO A 75 -4.40 17.39 7.28
C PRO A 75 -3.74 16.21 8.00
N ASN A 76 -4.44 15.53 8.93
CA ASN A 76 -3.84 14.46 9.74
C ASN A 76 -3.51 13.20 8.92
N ILE A 77 -4.21 12.97 7.80
CA ILE A 77 -3.98 11.79 6.96
C ILE A 77 -2.78 11.97 6.01
N VAL A 78 -2.34 13.21 5.79
CA VAL A 78 -1.31 13.56 4.81
C VAL A 78 -0.01 12.80 5.08
N ASP A 79 0.47 12.77 6.32
CA ASP A 79 1.73 12.12 6.63
C ASP A 79 1.69 10.62 6.38
N GLY A 80 0.55 9.97 6.65
CA GLY A 80 0.36 8.56 6.36
C GLY A 80 0.34 8.27 4.87
N VAL A 81 -0.35 9.11 4.10
CA VAL A 81 -0.42 8.99 2.65
C VAL A 81 0.94 9.23 2.00
N LEU A 82 1.65 10.29 2.40
CA LEU A 82 2.99 10.56 1.90
C LEU A 82 3.95 9.41 2.21
N THR A 83 3.88 8.84 3.42
CA THR A 83 4.71 7.67 3.78
C THR A 83 4.38 6.45 2.91
N PHE A 84 3.10 6.20 2.61
CA PHE A 84 2.72 5.13 1.68
C PHE A 84 3.25 5.37 0.27
N LEU A 85 3.21 6.61 -0.22
CA LEU A 85 3.70 6.98 -1.54
C LEU A 85 5.24 6.89 -1.63
N GLU A 86 5.95 7.20 -0.54
CA GLU A 86 7.41 7.07 -0.40
C GLU A 86 7.85 5.60 -0.39
N VAL A 87 7.20 4.77 0.43
CA VAL A 87 7.51 3.34 0.55
C VAL A 87 7.19 2.58 -0.73
N ARG A 88 6.09 2.98 -1.41
CA ARG A 88 5.59 2.35 -2.63
C ARG A 88 5.49 0.82 -2.48
N PRO A 89 4.68 0.32 -1.54
CA PRO A 89 4.62 -1.11 -1.25
C PRO A 89 4.13 -1.90 -2.48
N TYR A 90 4.75 -3.05 -2.75
CA TYR A 90 4.41 -3.91 -3.89
C TYR A 90 3.51 -5.05 -3.45
N PHE A 91 2.21 -4.91 -3.68
CA PHE A 91 1.19 -5.95 -3.50
C PHE A 91 0.03 -5.76 -4.50
N PHE A 92 -0.92 -6.70 -4.56
CA PHE A 92 -2.09 -6.61 -5.43
C PHE A 92 -2.80 -5.24 -5.34
N ARG A 93 -3.01 -4.58 -6.49
CA ARG A 93 -3.63 -3.24 -6.62
C ARG A 93 -2.91 -2.04 -5.98
N SER A 94 -1.76 -2.25 -5.33
CA SER A 94 -0.96 -1.17 -4.73
C SER A 94 -0.66 -0.01 -5.69
N GLY A 95 -0.37 -0.27 -6.97
CA GLY A 95 -0.14 0.76 -7.98
C GLY A 95 -1.39 1.61 -8.30
N TYR A 96 -2.58 1.01 -8.30
CA TYR A 96 -3.83 1.77 -8.43
C TYR A 96 -4.07 2.63 -7.20
N MET A 97 -3.83 2.08 -6.00
CA MET A 97 -3.93 2.83 -4.75
C MET A 97 -2.98 4.02 -4.74
N TRP A 98 -1.72 3.81 -5.14
CA TRP A 98 -0.71 4.87 -5.25
C TRP A 98 -1.21 6.01 -6.15
N ASN A 99 -1.70 5.69 -7.36
CA ASN A 99 -2.23 6.69 -8.28
C ASN A 99 -3.43 7.46 -7.72
N THR A 100 -4.35 6.78 -7.03
CA THR A 100 -5.52 7.42 -6.42
C THR A 100 -5.11 8.33 -5.26
N LEU A 101 -4.25 7.85 -4.36
CA LEU A 101 -3.77 8.59 -3.20
C LEU A 101 -2.97 9.82 -3.62
N TYR A 102 -2.06 9.67 -4.58
CA TYR A 102 -1.27 10.77 -5.13
C TYR A 102 -2.14 11.91 -5.68
N LYS A 103 -3.15 11.60 -6.49
CA LYS A 103 -4.06 12.62 -7.05
C LYS A 103 -4.88 13.34 -5.98
N ARG A 104 -5.25 12.64 -4.91
CA ARG A 104 -6.11 13.20 -3.85
C ARG A 104 -5.32 14.01 -2.83
N VAL A 105 -4.14 13.55 -2.41
CA VAL A 105 -3.32 14.26 -1.41
C VAL A 105 -2.90 15.64 -1.88
N GLN A 106 -2.74 15.85 -3.19
CA GLN A 106 -2.45 17.15 -3.80
C GLN A 106 -3.52 18.23 -3.53
N ARG A 107 -4.74 17.82 -3.16
CA ARG A 107 -5.85 18.74 -2.89
C ARG A 107 -5.97 19.09 -1.41
N VAL A 108 -5.19 18.46 -0.55
CA VAL A 108 -5.21 18.70 0.90
C VAL A 108 -4.20 19.82 1.22
N PRO A 109 -4.54 20.78 2.10
CA PRO A 109 -3.58 21.75 2.59
C PRO A 109 -2.36 21.05 3.21
N MET A 110 -1.16 21.45 2.78
CA MET A 110 0.09 20.86 3.23
C MET A 110 1.02 21.93 3.77
N GLY A 111 1.74 21.59 4.84
CA GLY A 111 2.86 22.40 5.33
C GLY A 111 4.10 22.28 4.43
N VAL A 112 5.06 23.17 4.62
CA VAL A 112 6.31 23.22 3.82
C VAL A 112 7.04 21.87 3.80
N ASN A 113 7.14 21.19 4.95
CA ASN A 113 7.80 19.88 5.05
C ASN A 113 7.08 18.79 4.24
N GLN A 114 5.76 18.78 4.25
CA GLN A 114 4.94 17.81 3.51
C GLN A 114 5.03 18.05 2.00
N GLN A 115 5.08 19.33 1.61
CA GLN A 115 5.23 19.72 0.22
C GLN A 115 6.61 19.34 -0.33
N ALA A 116 7.68 19.52 0.47
CA ALA A 116 9.02 19.06 0.12
C ALA A 116 9.07 17.54 -0.07
N ARG A 117 8.44 16.77 0.83
CA ARG A 117 8.30 15.30 0.69
C ARG A 117 7.60 14.94 -0.62
N LEU A 118 6.49 15.60 -0.93
CA LEU A 118 5.75 15.35 -2.17
C LEU A 118 6.59 15.64 -3.42
N GLN A 119 7.42 16.68 -3.41
CA GLN A 119 8.30 16.98 -4.55
C GLN A 119 9.32 15.86 -4.80
N VAL A 120 9.92 15.29 -3.75
CA VAL A 120 10.83 14.14 -3.86
C VAL A 120 10.11 12.94 -4.47
N ILE A 121 8.89 12.64 -3.99
CA ILE A 121 8.05 11.56 -4.52
C ILE A 121 7.77 11.75 -6.01
N VAL A 122 7.40 12.97 -6.42
CA VAL A 122 7.10 13.30 -7.82
C VAL A 122 8.33 13.14 -8.70
N ALA A 123 9.48 13.66 -8.26
CA ALA A 123 10.74 13.57 -9.01
C ALA A 123 11.12 12.10 -9.24
N ALA A 124 11.03 11.27 -8.21
CA ALA A 124 11.36 9.87 -8.34
C ALA A 124 10.34 9.08 -9.18
N TYR A 125 9.05 9.37 -9.04
CA TYR A 125 8.02 8.75 -9.88
C TYR A 125 8.21 9.11 -11.37
N LYS A 126 8.63 10.33 -11.66
CA LYS A 126 9.00 10.75 -13.03
C LYS A 126 10.18 9.92 -13.56
N ALA A 127 11.26 9.80 -12.79
CA ALA A 127 12.41 8.98 -13.17
C ALA A 127 12.05 7.51 -13.43
N TYR A 128 11.19 6.92 -12.57
CA TYR A 128 10.62 5.59 -12.78
C TYR A 128 9.88 5.47 -14.11
N ARG A 129 9.05 6.46 -14.47
CA ARG A 129 8.30 6.46 -15.74
C ARG A 129 9.20 6.64 -16.97
N GLU A 130 10.36 7.25 -16.79
CA GLU A 130 11.38 7.47 -17.83
C GLU A 130 12.36 6.28 -17.95
N GLY A 131 12.13 5.20 -17.19
CA GLY A 131 12.94 3.97 -17.25
C GLY A 131 14.23 4.01 -16.42
N SER A 132 14.49 5.11 -15.71
CA SER A 132 15.59 5.24 -14.75
C SER A 132 15.04 4.98 -13.37
N ASP A 133 14.73 3.72 -13.02
CA ASP A 133 14.01 3.37 -11.80
C ASP A 133 14.85 3.61 -10.53
N PRO A 134 14.62 4.70 -9.76
CA PRO A 134 15.33 4.94 -8.51
C PRO A 134 14.85 3.99 -7.39
N PHE A 135 13.75 3.27 -7.61
CA PHE A 135 13.15 2.34 -6.64
C PHE A 135 13.61 0.89 -6.82
N ALA A 136 14.35 0.56 -7.89
CA ALA A 136 14.76 -0.81 -8.23
C ALA A 136 15.55 -1.52 -7.12
N THR A 137 16.20 -0.75 -6.23
CA THR A 137 16.98 -1.27 -5.10
C THR A 137 16.13 -1.72 -3.89
N GLY A 138 14.80 -1.63 -3.95
CA GLY A 138 13.88 -2.06 -2.87
C GLY A 138 13.90 -1.20 -1.60
N LYS A 139 14.75 -0.15 -1.56
CA LYS A 139 14.95 0.70 -0.38
C LYS A 139 13.90 1.79 -0.18
N GLY A 140 12.99 2.03 -1.12
CA GLY A 140 12.12 3.22 -1.07
C GLY A 140 12.91 4.50 -1.36
N LEU A 141 12.24 5.66 -1.32
CA LEU A 141 12.85 6.98 -1.54
C LEU A 141 13.63 7.51 -0.34
#